data_AF-K1QMG1-F1
#
_entry.id   AF-K1QMG1-F1
#
_cell.length_a   1.000
_cell.length_b   1.000
_cell.length_c   1.000
_cell.angle_alpha   90.00
_cell.angle_beta   90.00
_cell.angle_gamma   90.00
#
_symmetry.space_group_name_H-M   'P 1'
#
loop_
_entity.id
_entity.type
_entity.pdbx_description
1 polymer ?
#
loop_
_entity_poly.entity_id
_entity_poly.type
_entity_poly.pdbx_seq_one_letter_code
_entity_poly.pdbx_strand_id
1 'polypeptide(L)'
;MSLDLIVPHLYGDHSKCAKESATWCSYLKNPSKFRYRSLPEGKPLTSVDLKSALTDVINNLKDRAAALTNLGSTQANENFNFIVSTKAPKNNYCRDQRDAADIILQYTTNVINEIHDGMNLELYYQ
;
A
#
# COMPACT_ATOMS: atom_id res chain seq x y z
N MET A 1 -10.86 5.74 3.34
CA MET A 1 -9.66 5.42 4.14
C MET A 1 -8.88 6.71 4.40
N SER A 2 -8.68 7.10 5.66
CA SER A 2 -7.95 8.34 6.00
C SER A 2 -6.44 8.09 6.13
N LEU A 3 -5.64 8.82 5.35
CA LEU A 3 -4.17 8.72 5.39
C LEU A 3 -3.58 9.30 6.70
N ASP A 4 -4.36 10.09 7.45
CA ASP A 4 -3.97 10.65 8.76
C ASP A 4 -3.74 9.60 9.85
N LEU A 5 -4.20 8.38 9.61
CA LEU A 5 -4.13 7.27 10.55
C LEU A 5 -2.79 6.53 10.48
N ILE A 6 -2.09 6.62 9.33
CA ILE A 6 -0.92 5.77 9.03
C ILE A 6 0.24 6.09 9.99
N VAL A 7 0.63 7.36 10.11
CA VAL A 7 1.78 7.73 10.94
C VAL A 7 1.51 7.48 12.42
N PRO A 8 0.41 7.94 13.05
CA PRO A 8 0.12 7.63 14.44
C PRO A 8 0.10 6.12 14.72
N HIS A 9 -0.53 5.34 13.84
CA HIS A 9 -0.60 3.90 13.97
C HIS A 9 0.78 3.23 14.01
N LEU A 10 1.71 3.61 13.11
CA LEU A 10 3.06 3.02 13.07
C LEU A 10 3.89 3.33 14.34
N TYR A 11 3.53 4.38 15.07
CA TYR A 11 4.19 4.82 16.30
C TYR A 11 3.43 4.37 17.57
N GLY A 12 2.45 3.47 17.44
CA GLY A 12 1.73 2.89 18.58
C GLY A 12 0.50 3.69 19.03
N ASP A 13 0.18 4.81 18.38
CA ASP A 13 -1.02 5.58 18.69
C ASP A 13 -2.21 5.07 17.86
N HIS A 14 -3.03 4.23 18.50
CA HIS A 14 -4.24 3.67 17.92
C HIS A 14 -5.51 4.50 18.24
N SER A 15 -5.38 5.66 18.89
CA SER A 15 -6.53 6.47 19.31
C SER A 15 -7.39 6.91 18.12
N LYS A 16 -6.77 7.29 17.01
CA LYS A 16 -7.47 7.67 15.77
C LYS A 16 -8.00 6.45 15.01
N CYS A 17 -7.33 5.30 15.09
CA CYS A 17 -7.81 4.08 14.47
C CYS A 17 -9.19 3.67 15.02
N ALA A 18 -9.40 3.83 16.33
CA ALA A 18 -10.68 3.57 16.96
C ALA A 18 -11.77 4.56 16.50
N LYS A 19 -11.44 5.85 16.40
CA LYS A 19 -12.38 6.90 15.98
C LYS A 19 -12.86 6.74 14.54
N GLU A 20 -11.96 6.29 13.66
CA GLU A 20 -12.26 6.12 12.23
C GLU A 20 -12.60 4.66 11.85
N SER A 21 -12.86 3.80 12.83
CA SER A 21 -13.23 2.39 12.63
C SER A 21 -12.33 1.68 11.61
N ALA A 22 -11.02 1.85 11.74
CA ALA A 22 -10.05 1.33 10.80
C ALA A 22 -10.05 -0.22 10.78
N THR A 23 -10.74 -0.83 9.82
CA THR A 23 -10.96 -2.29 9.68
C THR A 23 -9.65 -3.09 9.56
N TRP A 24 -8.60 -2.46 9.02
CA TRP A 24 -7.26 -2.99 8.86
C TRP A 24 -6.44 -2.98 10.16
N CYS A 25 -6.82 -2.17 11.16
CA CYS A 25 -6.11 -2.05 12.43
C CYS A 25 -6.40 -3.28 13.31
N SER A 26 -5.55 -4.30 13.23
CA SER A 26 -5.72 -5.53 14.02
C SER A 26 -5.58 -5.31 15.53
N TYR A 27 -4.98 -4.19 15.97
CA TYR A 27 -4.96 -3.77 17.37
C TYR A 27 -6.37 -3.62 17.95
N LEU A 28 -7.31 -3.05 17.18
CA LEU A 28 -8.69 -2.87 17.64
C LEU A 28 -9.42 -4.20 17.88
N LYS A 29 -9.00 -5.27 17.18
CA LYS A 29 -9.58 -6.61 17.32
C LYS A 29 -9.03 -7.32 18.55
N ASN A 30 -7.71 -7.30 18.73
CA ASN A 30 -7.03 -7.99 19.83
C ASN A 30 -5.78 -7.21 20.29
N PRO A 31 -5.91 -6.23 21.21
CA PRO A 31 -4.79 -5.43 21.67
C PRO A 31 -3.66 -6.24 22.31
N SER A 32 -4.00 -7.30 23.06
CA SER A 32 -3.04 -8.12 23.79
C SER A 32 -2.12 -8.97 22.91
N LYS A 33 -2.57 -9.33 21.70
CA LYS A 33 -1.81 -10.12 20.72
C LYS A 33 -1.26 -9.27 19.57
N PHE A 34 -1.53 -7.97 19.57
CA PHE A 34 -1.13 -7.11 18.48
C PHE A 34 0.40 -6.99 18.40
N ARG A 35 0.90 -7.20 17.19
CA ARG A 35 2.30 -7.04 16.80
C ARG A 35 2.34 -6.51 15.38
N TYR A 36 3.25 -5.58 15.12
CA TYR A 36 3.49 -5.10 13.76
C TYR A 36 4.19 -6.18 12.95
N ARG A 37 3.50 -6.79 11.98
CA ARG A 37 4.07 -7.89 11.18
C ARG A 37 5.30 -7.47 10.38
N SER A 38 5.33 -6.23 9.93
CA SER A 38 6.34 -5.69 9.03
C SER A 38 7.45 -4.91 9.74
N LEU A 39 7.39 -4.77 11.07
CA LEU A 39 8.41 -4.05 11.84
C LEU A 39 9.26 -5.02 12.67
N PRO A 40 10.56 -4.74 12.84
CA PRO A 40 11.43 -5.52 13.70
C PRO A 40 10.84 -5.68 15.10
N GLU A 41 10.94 -6.88 15.67
CA GLU A 41 10.45 -7.22 17.02
C GLU A 41 8.94 -7.00 17.24
N GLY A 42 8.17 -6.70 16.17
CA GLY A 42 6.75 -6.39 16.25
C GLY A 42 6.44 -5.15 17.10
N LYS A 43 7.40 -4.23 17.24
CA LYS A 43 7.31 -3.00 18.06
C LYS A 43 7.00 -1.77 17.21
N PRO A 44 6.39 -0.72 17.81
CA PRO A 44 6.17 0.54 17.12
C PRO A 44 7.48 1.26 16.82
N LEU A 45 7.46 2.15 15.82
CA LEU A 45 8.57 3.05 15.51
C LEU A 45 8.76 4.08 16.62
N THR A 46 9.99 4.56 16.78
CA THR A 46 10.37 5.51 17.85
C THR A 46 11.16 6.73 17.36
N SER A 47 11.72 6.69 16.15
CA SER A 47 12.53 7.78 15.61
C SER A 47 11.68 9.01 15.27
N VAL A 48 12.03 10.17 15.85
CA VAL A 48 11.31 11.44 15.63
C VAL A 48 11.55 11.97 14.22
N ASP A 49 12.79 11.89 13.72
CA ASP A 49 13.14 12.36 12.37
C ASP A 49 12.38 11.55 11.30
N LEU A 50 12.31 10.23 11.49
CA LEU A 50 11.53 9.35 10.61
C LEU A 50 10.04 9.69 10.68
N LYS A 51 9.52 10.06 11.84
CA LYS A 51 8.12 10.45 12.00
C LYS A 51 7.82 11.72 11.22
N SER A 52 8.73 12.70 11.24
CA SER A 52 8.60 13.93 10.47
C SER A 52 8.62 13.63 8.97
N ALA A 53 9.63 12.91 8.49
CA ALA A 53 9.76 12.56 7.08
C ALA A 53 8.54 11.76 6.56
N LEU A 54 8.03 10.81 7.34
CA LEU A 54 6.82 10.06 6.99
C LEU A 54 5.59 10.95 6.93
N THR A 55 5.45 11.89 7.88
CA THR A 55 4.35 12.86 7.87
C THR A 55 4.37 13.70 6.60
N ASP A 56 5.56 14.18 6.20
CA ASP A 56 5.72 14.98 4.98
C ASP A 56 5.36 14.19 3.73
N VAL A 57 5.82 12.95 3.63
CA VAL A 57 5.48 12.05 2.50
C VAL A 57 3.96 11.82 2.44
N ILE A 58 3.33 11.51 3.57
CA ILE A 58 1.88 11.27 3.63
C ILE A 58 1.09 12.53 3.24
N ASN A 59 1.53 13.72 3.65
CA ASN A 59 0.86 14.96 3.27
C ASN A 59 0.97 15.22 1.77
N ASN A 60 2.16 15.04 1.18
CA ASN A 60 2.33 15.12 -0.28
C ASN A 60 1.42 14.14 -1.04
N LEU A 61 1.22 12.93 -0.49
CA LEU A 61 0.33 11.94 -1.08
C LEU A 61 -1.15 12.32 -0.94
N LYS A 62 -1.55 12.91 0.19
CA LYS A 62 -2.91 13.43 0.37
C LYS A 62 -3.27 14.48 -0.68
N ASP A 63 -2.38 15.43 -0.91
CA ASP A 63 -2.59 16.51 -1.88
C ASP A 63 -2.79 15.97 -3.29
N ARG A 64 -2.16 14.83 -3.58
CA ARG A 64 -2.21 14.16 -4.89
C ARG A 64 -3.20 13.00 -4.93
N ALA A 65 -3.87 12.67 -3.84
CA ALA A 65 -4.65 11.44 -3.71
C ALA A 65 -5.73 11.33 -4.79
N ALA A 66 -6.45 12.43 -5.05
CA ALA A 66 -7.48 12.47 -6.09
C ALA A 66 -6.95 12.22 -7.51
N ALA A 67 -5.70 12.60 -7.79
CA ALA A 67 -5.06 12.29 -9.07
C ALA A 67 -4.56 10.84 -9.13
N LEU A 68 -4.23 10.24 -7.98
CA LEU A 68 -3.74 8.87 -7.87
C LEU A 68 -4.86 7.82 -7.90
N THR A 69 -6.10 8.18 -7.53
CA THR A 69 -7.25 7.25 -7.54
C THR A 69 -7.66 6.81 -8.95
N ASN A 70 -7.35 7.59 -9.99
CA ASN A 70 -7.64 7.24 -11.39
C ASN A 70 -6.54 6.44 -12.09
N LEU A 71 -5.49 6.02 -11.38
CA LEU A 71 -4.39 5.22 -11.93
C LEU A 71 -4.61 3.71 -11.78
N GLY A 72 -5.84 3.27 -11.48
CA GLY A 72 -6.18 1.85 -11.39
C GLY A 72 -5.97 1.09 -12.71
N SER A 73 -6.11 -0.23 -12.65
CA SER A 73 -6.04 -1.14 -13.81
C SER A 73 -7.23 -0.93 -14.74
N THR A 74 -7.20 0.17 -15.48
CA THR A 74 -8.14 0.42 -16.57
C THR A 74 -7.62 -0.26 -17.82
N GLN A 75 -8.52 -0.68 -18.72
CA GLN A 75 -8.14 -1.26 -20.01
C GLN A 75 -7.17 -0.35 -20.79
N ALA A 76 -7.33 0.97 -20.67
CA ALA A 76 -6.41 1.95 -21.26
C ALA A 76 -5.01 1.91 -20.62
N ASN A 77 -4.92 1.85 -19.29
CA ASN A 77 -3.65 1.77 -18.57
C ASN A 77 -2.94 0.43 -18.83
N GLU A 78 -3.67 -0.68 -18.88
CA GLU A 78 -3.11 -2.00 -19.19
C GLU A 78 -2.60 -2.07 -20.63
N ASN A 79 -3.38 -1.57 -21.59
CA ASN A 79 -2.96 -1.50 -22.99
C ASN A 79 -1.72 -0.60 -23.16
N PHE A 80 -1.69 0.56 -22.49
CA PHE A 80 -0.52 1.43 -22.51
C PHE A 80 0.72 0.77 -21.89
N ASN A 81 0.59 0.16 -20.71
CA ASN A 81 1.67 -0.55 -20.03
C ASN A 81 2.19 -1.72 -20.87
N PHE A 82 1.30 -2.45 -21.55
CA PHE A 82 1.68 -3.49 -22.50
C PHE A 82 2.48 -2.92 -23.68
N ILE A 83 1.98 -1.88 -24.35
CA ILE A 83 2.66 -1.24 -25.48
C ILE A 83 4.05 -0.74 -25.08
N VAL A 84 4.17 -0.03 -23.96
CA VAL A 84 5.46 0.45 -23.44
C VAL A 84 6.41 -0.72 -23.17
N SER A 85 5.91 -1.80 -22.57
CA SER A 85 6.71 -3.01 -22.27
C SER A 85 7.20 -3.71 -23.54
N THR A 86 6.44 -3.74 -24.64
CA THR A 86 6.91 -4.34 -25.92
C THR A 86 8.06 -3.56 -26.56
N LYS A 87 8.23 -2.29 -26.20
CA LYS A 87 9.28 -1.41 -26.72
C LYS A 87 10.50 -1.33 -25.80
N ALA A 88 10.42 -1.91 -24.60
CA ALA A 88 11.55 -2.01 -23.69
C ALA A 88 12.54 -3.11 -24.18
N PRO A 89 13.80 -2.77 -24.51
CA PRO A 89 14.76 -3.72 -25.09
C PRO A 89 15.02 -4.98 -24.23
N LYS A 90 14.87 -4.85 -22.90
CA LYS A 90 15.07 -5.93 -21.93
C LYS A 90 13.93 -6.96 -21.89
N ASN A 91 12.74 -6.61 -22.38
CA ASN A 91 11.57 -7.50 -22.32
C ASN A 91 11.69 -8.71 -23.27
N ASN A 92 12.46 -8.58 -24.36
CA ASN A 92 12.63 -9.62 -25.36
C ASN A 92 13.90 -10.46 -25.18
N TYR A 93 14.92 -9.96 -24.47
CA TYR A 93 16.23 -10.62 -24.31
C TYR A 93 16.39 -11.36 -22.97
N CYS A 94 15.70 -10.92 -21.91
CA CYS A 94 15.87 -11.46 -20.54
C CYS A 94 14.64 -12.21 -20.02
N ARG A 95 13.85 -12.87 -20.89
CA ARG A 95 12.72 -13.71 -20.44
C ARG A 95 13.17 -14.89 -19.55
N ASP A 96 14.46 -15.24 -19.62
CA ASP A 96 15.09 -16.36 -18.91
C ASP A 96 15.94 -15.94 -17.68
N GLN A 97 16.11 -14.63 -17.39
CA GLN A 97 16.84 -14.14 -16.20
C GLN A 97 15.88 -13.47 -15.19
N ARG A 98 14.84 -14.20 -14.81
CA ARG A 98 13.67 -13.72 -14.02
C ARG A 98 13.93 -13.45 -12.53
N ASP A 99 15.18 -13.36 -12.08
CA ASP A 99 15.43 -13.60 -10.66
C ASP A 99 15.34 -12.36 -9.75
N ALA A 100 15.14 -11.15 -10.29
CA ALA A 100 15.03 -9.94 -9.44
C ALA A 100 13.92 -8.95 -9.83
N ALA A 101 13.75 -8.63 -11.12
CA ALA A 101 12.73 -7.67 -11.56
C ALA A 101 11.31 -8.27 -11.59
N ASP A 102 11.20 -9.56 -11.91
CA ASP A 102 9.92 -10.30 -11.95
C ASP A 102 9.32 -10.45 -10.54
N ILE A 103 10.16 -10.60 -9.51
CA ILE A 103 9.69 -10.63 -8.11
C ILE A 103 9.03 -9.31 -7.74
N ILE A 104 9.62 -8.18 -8.14
CA ILE A 104 9.09 -6.85 -7.83
C ILE A 104 7.78 -6.61 -8.57
N LEU A 105 7.73 -6.93 -9.87
CA LEU A 105 6.54 -6.73 -10.71
C LEU A 105 5.37 -7.64 -10.28
N GLN A 106 5.67 -8.92 -9.98
CA GLN A 106 4.68 -9.86 -9.47
C GLN A 106 4.18 -9.44 -8.08
N TYR A 107 5.08 -8.99 -7.19
CA TYR A 107 4.70 -8.51 -5.86
C TYR A 107 3.82 -7.26 -5.95
N THR A 108 4.19 -6.29 -6.78
CA THR A 108 3.35 -5.09 -6.99
C THR A 108 1.98 -5.44 -7.58
N THR A 109 1.93 -6.38 -8.53
CA THR A 109 0.66 -6.80 -9.15
C THR A 109 -0.23 -7.54 -8.14
N ASN A 110 0.35 -8.41 -7.31
CA ASN A 110 -0.39 -9.14 -6.29
C ASN A 110 -0.92 -8.19 -5.20
N VAL A 111 -0.10 -7.23 -4.74
CA VAL A 111 -0.54 -6.22 -3.76
C VAL A 111 -1.65 -5.33 -4.32
N ILE A 112 -1.56 -4.93 -5.58
CA ILE A 112 -2.59 -4.13 -6.24
C ILE A 112 -3.91 -4.90 -6.36
N ASN A 113 -3.86 -6.19 -6.71
CA ASN A 113 -5.04 -7.05 -6.81
C ASN A 113 -5.69 -7.31 -5.44
N GLU A 114 -4.90 -7.55 -4.39
CA GLU A 114 -5.43 -7.72 -3.02
C GLU A 114 -6.11 -6.45 -2.49
N ILE A 115 -5.59 -5.27 -2.85
CA ILE A 115 -6.23 -3.98 -2.50
C ILE A 115 -7.55 -3.79 -3.26
N HIS A 116 -7.58 -4.15 -4.55
CA HIS A 116 -8.79 -4.05 -5.38
C HIS A 116 -9.91 -4.99 -4.91
N ASP A 117 -9.58 -6.23 -4.55
CA ASP A 117 -10.56 -7.21 -4.08
C ASP A 117 -11.11 -6.85 -2.69
N GLY A 118 -10.27 -6.26 -1.83
CA GLY A 118 -10.70 -5.71 -0.54
C GLY A 118 -11.68 -4.55 -0.67
N MET A 119 -11.58 -3.74 -1.74
CA MET A 119 -12.50 -2.63 -2.00
C MET A 119 -13.84 -3.07 -2.61
N ASN A 120 -13.86 -4.17 -3.40
CA ASN A 120 -15.09 -4.69 -3.99
C ASN A 120 -15.99 -5.44 -2.99
N LEU A 121 -15.42 -5.99 -1.90
CA LEU A 121 -16.21 -6.62 -0.83
C LEU A 121 -17.03 -5.60 -0.01
N GLU A 122 -16.61 -4.33 0.08
CA GLU A 122 -17.37 -3.27 0.76
C GLU A 122 -18.55 -2.73 -0.08
N LEU A 123 -18.57 -2.99 -1.39
CA LEU A 123 -19.66 -2.58 -2.29
C LEU A 123 -20.75 -3.67 -2.46
N TYR A 124 -20.49 -4.89 -2.00
CA TYR A 124 -21.43 -6.02 -2.12
C TYR A 124 -22.23 -6.32 -0.83
N TYR A 125 -21.96 -5.59 0.26
CA TYR A 125 -22.66 -5.69 1.55
C TYR A 125 -23.41 -4.40 1.93
N GLN A 126 -24.03 -3.74 0.94
CA GLN A 126 -25.10 -2.74 1.14
C GLN A 126 -26.40 -3.22 0.52
#